data_AF-A0A973AYW5-F1
#
_entry.id   AF-A0A973AYW5-F1
#
_cell.length_a   1.000
_cell.length_b   1.000
_cell.length_c   1.000
_cell.angle_alpha   90.00
_cell.angle_beta   90.00
_cell.angle_gamma   90.00
#
_symmetry.space_group_name_H-M   'P 1'
#
loop_
_entity.id
_entity.type
_entity.pdbx_description
1 polymer ?
#
loop_
_entity_poly.entity_id
_entity_poly.type
_entity_poly.pdbx_seq_one_letter_code
_entity_poly.pdbx_strand_id
1 'polypeptide(L)'
;MLLIQNLIDRITKSLLVIAAVLAFLLCFLVVADVLGRVLFNSPIKGTTELVSLSIVIICFLQTGFAIRSGGMLNVDMFTSKLGARGQCVMAAIGALGGMLFFGIICYGASDGALHAFIA
;
A
#
# COMPACT_ATOMS: atom_id res chain seq x y z
N MET A 1 -22.26 -14.63 15.20
CA MET A 1 -21.45 -13.40 15.08
C MET A 1 -19.95 -13.67 15.28
N LEU A 2 -19.53 -14.18 16.44
CA LEU A 2 -18.11 -14.37 16.80
C LEU A 2 -17.37 -15.42 15.94
N LEU A 3 -18.02 -16.53 15.55
CA LEU A 3 -17.39 -17.57 14.73
C LEU A 3 -16.95 -17.06 13.34
N ILE A 4 -17.82 -16.25 12.70
CA ILE A 4 -17.56 -15.64 11.39
C ILE A 4 -16.42 -14.62 11.51
N GLN A 5 -16.40 -13.81 12.57
CA GLN A 5 -15.34 -12.84 12.81
C GLN A 5 -13.98 -13.51 12.98
N ASN A 6 -13.91 -14.60 13.76
CA ASN A 6 -12.67 -15.35 13.99
C ASN A 6 -12.18 -16.07 12.71
N LEU A 7 -13.09 -16.57 11.89
CA LEU A 7 -12.74 -17.22 10.62
C LEU A 7 -12.12 -16.21 9.65
N ILE A 8 -12.76 -15.04 9.51
CA ILE A 8 -12.25 -13.96 8.66
C ILE A 8 -10.91 -13.46 9.20
N ASP A 9 -10.74 -13.28 10.51
CA ASP A 9 -9.44 -12.91 11.12
C ASP A 9 -8.32 -13.86 10.71
N ARG A 10 -8.61 -15.16 10.74
CA ARG A 10 -7.62 -16.20 10.44
C ARG A 10 -7.21 -16.18 8.97
N ILE A 11 -8.19 -16.07 8.08
CA ILE A 11 -7.97 -15.97 6.62
C ILE A 11 -7.19 -14.70 6.28
N THR A 12 -7.57 -13.58 6.88
CA THR A 12 -6.94 -12.29 6.65
C THR A 12 -5.49 -12.28 7.16
N LYS A 13 -5.21 -12.91 8.30
CA LYS A 13 -3.83 -13.10 8.80
C LYS A 13 -3.00 -14.03 7.93
N SER A 14 -3.56 -15.14 7.43
CA SER A 14 -2.80 -16.04 6.56
C SER A 14 -2.46 -15.37 5.23
N LEU A 15 -3.39 -14.60 4.65
CA LEU A 15 -3.13 -13.79 3.46
C LEU A 15 -2.02 -12.76 3.69
N LEU A 16 -2.02 -12.08 4.84
CA LEU A 16 -0.96 -11.15 5.20
C LEU A 16 0.41 -11.84 5.25
N VAL A 17 0.51 -12.99 5.90
CA VAL A 17 1.79 -13.73 5.99
C VAL A 17 2.28 -14.11 4.60
N ILE A 18 1.39 -14.60 3.73
CA ILE A 18 1.74 -14.92 2.34
C ILE A 18 2.22 -13.68 1.58
N ALA A 19 1.50 -12.56 1.70
CA ALA A 19 1.88 -11.29 1.08
C ALA A 19 3.26 -10.80 1.54
N ALA A 20 3.55 -10.91 2.85
CA ALA A 20 4.84 -10.52 3.42
C ALA A 20 6.00 -11.39 2.91
N VAL A 21 5.79 -12.71 2.79
CA VAL A 21 6.80 -13.61 2.22
C VAL A 21 7.04 -13.31 0.74
N LEU A 22 5.99 -13.06 -0.05
CA LEU A 22 6.12 -12.67 -1.45
C LEU A 22 6.87 -11.34 -1.60
N ALA A 23 6.57 -10.34 -0.77
CA ALA A 23 7.27 -9.06 -0.76
C ALA A 23 8.75 -9.21 -0.40
N PHE A 24 9.08 -10.09 0.55
CA PHE A 24 10.46 -10.38 0.91
C PHE A 24 11.24 -11.00 -0.25
N LEU A 25 10.65 -11.97 -0.95
CA LEU A 25 11.26 -12.57 -2.15
C LEU A 25 11.41 -11.55 -3.29
N LEU A 26 10.41 -10.70 -3.49
CA LEU A 26 10.46 -9.61 -4.49
C LEU A 26 11.61 -8.65 -4.19
N CYS A 27 11.83 -8.30 -2.92
CA CYS A 27 12.94 -7.44 -2.51
C CYS A 27 14.29 -8.03 -2.92
N PHE A 28 14.51 -9.33 -2.68
CA PHE A 28 15.72 -10.02 -3.14
C PHE A 28 15.86 -9.99 -4.67
N LEU A 29 14.76 -10.20 -5.40
CA LEU A 29 14.76 -10.14 -6.87
C LEU A 29 15.16 -8.74 -7.38
N VAL A 30 14.63 -7.67 -6.76
CA VAL A 30 14.96 -6.28 -7.12
C VAL A 30 16.42 -5.96 -6.79
N VAL A 31 16.91 -6.39 -5.63
CA VAL A 31 18.33 -6.19 -5.27
C VAL A 31 19.25 -6.92 -6.26
N ALA A 32 18.91 -8.16 -6.64
CA ALA A 32 19.66 -8.91 -7.65
C ALA A 32 19.63 -8.21 -9.01
N ASP A 33 18.50 -7.64 -9.42
CA ASP A 33 18.37 -6.87 -10.66
C ASP A 33 19.24 -5.61 -10.65
N VAL A 34 19.23 -4.85 -9.55
CA VAL A 34 20.06 -3.65 -9.40
C VAL A 34 21.54 -4.00 -9.40
N LEU A 35 21.95 -5.06 -8.68
CA LEU A 35 23.34 -5.55 -8.69
C LEU A 35 23.76 -6.02 -10.08
N GLY A 36 22.89 -6.72 -10.81
CA GLY A 36 23.13 -7.15 -12.19
C GLY A 36 23.34 -5.97 -13.15
N ARG A 37 22.56 -4.90 -13.00
CA ARG A 37 22.73 -3.66 -13.78
C ARG A 37 24.07 -2.98 -13.49
N VAL A 38 24.46 -2.90 -12.22
CA VAL A 38 25.67 -2.18 -11.78
C VAL A 38 26.96 -2.97 -12.05
N LEU A 39 26.95 -4.30 -11.86
CA LEU A 39 28.15 -5.13 -11.99
C LEU A 39 28.36 -5.72 -13.38
N PHE A 40 27.29 -6.05 -14.11
CA PHE A 40 27.38 -6.78 -15.38
C PHE A 40 26.96 -5.97 -16.62
N ASN A 41 26.52 -4.71 -16.46
CA ASN A 41 26.10 -3.79 -17.53
C ASN A 41 25.13 -4.41 -18.56
N SER A 42 24.45 -5.49 -18.18
CA SER A 42 23.58 -6.31 -19.03
C SER A 42 22.29 -6.56 -18.24
N PRO A 43 21.25 -5.71 -18.43
CA PRO A 43 20.02 -5.83 -17.67
C PRO A 43 19.32 -7.15 -18.01
N ILE A 44 18.79 -7.82 -16.99
CA ILE A 44 17.86 -8.92 -17.20
C ILE A 44 16.58 -8.30 -17.80
N LYS A 45 16.36 -8.51 -19.10
CA LYS A 45 15.17 -8.01 -19.81
C LYS A 45 13.93 -8.68 -19.22
N GLY A 46 12.98 -7.87 -18.73
CA GLY A 46 11.70 -8.34 -18.18
C GLY A 46 11.58 -8.28 -16.65
N THR A 47 12.63 -7.93 -15.91
CA THR A 47 12.53 -7.82 -14.44
C THR A 47 11.56 -6.72 -14.01
N THR A 48 11.54 -5.57 -14.69
CA THR A 48 10.64 -4.45 -14.37
C THR A 48 9.17 -4.84 -14.48
N GLU A 49 8.79 -5.62 -15.51
CA GLU A 49 7.41 -6.10 -15.70
C GLU A 49 7.01 -7.10 -14.60
N LEU A 50 7.91 -8.04 -14.29
CA LEU A 50 7.73 -9.02 -13.22
C LEU A 50 7.56 -8.35 -11.86
N VAL A 51 8.37 -7.32 -11.56
CA VAL A 51 8.28 -6.54 -10.33
C VAL A 51 6.97 -5.76 -10.27
N SER A 52 6.60 -5.07 -11.36
CA SER A 52 5.37 -4.27 -11.44
C SER A 52 4.13 -5.13 -11.18
N LEU A 53 3.99 -6.27 -11.87
CA LEU A 53 2.87 -7.19 -11.67
C LEU A 53 2.86 -7.80 -10.26
N SER A 54 4.04 -8.13 -9.72
CA SER A 54 4.14 -8.74 -8.39
C SER A 54 3.75 -7.76 -7.27
N ILE A 55 4.11 -6.48 -7.39
CA ILE A 55 3.69 -5.44 -6.42
C ILE A 55 2.16 -5.32 -6.39
N VAL A 56 1.50 -5.34 -7.55
CA VAL A 56 0.03 -5.29 -7.63
C VAL A 56 -0.60 -6.49 -6.91
N ILE A 57 -0.10 -7.70 -7.16
CA ILE A 57 -0.59 -8.94 -6.50
C ILE A 57 -0.42 -8.85 -4.98
N ILE A 58 0.75 -8.44 -4.50
CA ILE A 58 1.04 -8.29 -3.07
C ILE A 58 0.10 -7.27 -2.43
N CYS A 59 -0.11 -6.11 -3.07
CA CYS A 59 -1.03 -5.08 -2.60
C CYS A 59 -2.45 -5.64 -2.42
N PHE A 60 -3.03 -6.27 -3.45
CA PHE A 60 -4.37 -6.83 -3.35
C PHE A 60 -4.49 -7.92 -2.28
N LEU A 61 -3.44 -8.72 -2.10
CA LEU A 61 -3.41 -9.76 -1.07
C LEU A 61 -3.36 -9.15 0.35
N GLN A 62 -2.71 -8.00 0.52
CA GLN A 62 -2.58 -7.31 1.80
C GLN A 62 -3.76 -6.38 2.14
N THR A 63 -4.48 -5.86 1.13
CA THR A 63 -5.61 -4.91 1.29
C THR A 63 -6.68 -5.42 2.26
N GLY A 64 -7.03 -6.71 2.19
CA GLY A 64 -8.03 -7.29 3.09
C GLY A 64 -7.64 -7.19 4.58
N PHE A 65 -6.34 -7.32 4.89
CA PHE A 65 -5.83 -7.12 6.24
C PHE A 65 -5.73 -5.64 6.61
N ALA A 66 -5.28 -4.81 5.68
CA ALA A 66 -5.15 -3.37 5.90
C ALA A 66 -6.49 -2.70 6.22
N ILE A 67 -7.58 -3.10 5.55
CA ILE A 67 -8.94 -2.60 5.82
C ILE A 67 -9.39 -3.05 7.22
N ARG A 68 -9.13 -4.31 7.58
CA ARG A 68 -9.55 -4.87 8.87
C ARG A 68 -8.75 -4.32 10.05
N SER A 69 -7.47 -3.99 9.87
CA SER A 69 -6.66 -3.41 10.94
C SER A 69 -7.06 -1.96 11.27
N GLY A 70 -7.91 -1.33 10.45
CA GLY A 70 -8.29 0.08 10.61
C GLY A 70 -7.15 1.07 10.40
N GLY A 71 -5.94 0.58 10.10
CA GLY A 71 -4.69 1.34 10.14
C GLY A 71 -4.41 2.20 8.91
N MET A 72 -5.18 2.09 7.83
CA MET A 72 -5.01 2.97 6.66
C MET A 72 -5.42 4.43 6.92
N LEU A 73 -6.22 4.69 7.97
CA LEU A 73 -6.72 6.02 8.30
C LEU A 73 -6.70 6.37 9.80
N ASN A 74 -6.53 5.40 10.71
CA ASN A 74 -6.45 5.68 12.15
C ASN A 74 -5.01 5.58 12.66
N VAL A 75 -4.45 6.72 13.06
CA VAL A 75 -3.26 6.79 13.91
C VAL A 75 -3.65 6.43 15.34
N ASP A 76 -4.10 5.18 15.57
CA ASP A 76 -4.61 4.72 16.87
C ASP A 76 -3.56 4.83 18.00
N MET A 77 -2.27 4.88 17.65
CA MET A 77 -1.20 5.07 18.62
C MET A 77 -1.20 6.44 19.30
N PHE A 78 -1.71 7.50 18.64
CA PHE A 78 -1.75 8.85 19.23
C PHE A 78 -3.12 9.17 19.87
N THR A 79 -4.22 8.59 19.40
CA THR A 79 -5.58 8.92 19.86
C THR A 79 -6.02 8.18 21.13
N SER A 80 -5.37 7.09 21.52
CA SER A 80 -5.77 6.32 22.73
C SER A 80 -5.43 6.99 24.07
N LYS A 81 -4.53 7.98 24.08
CA LYS A 81 -4.14 8.75 25.28
C LYS A 81 -4.73 10.17 25.35
N LEU A 82 -5.49 10.60 24.34
CA LEU A 82 -6.05 11.94 24.26
C LEU A 82 -7.57 11.89 24.45
N GLY A 83 -8.12 12.79 25.29
CA GLY A 83 -9.57 12.89 25.53
C GLY A 83 -10.37 13.21 24.26
N ALA A 84 -11.71 13.09 24.32
CA ALA A 84 -12.62 13.19 23.17
C ALA A 84 -12.37 14.39 22.22
N ARG A 85 -11.92 15.53 22.75
CA ARG A 85 -11.56 16.71 21.95
C ARG A 85 -10.28 16.53 21.11
N GLY A 86 -9.27 15.83 21.64
CA GLY A 86 -8.04 15.54 20.93
C GLY A 86 -8.24 14.55 19.78
N GLN A 87 -9.16 13.61 19.93
CA GLN A 87 -9.54 12.70 18.83
C GLN A 87 -10.22 13.44 17.68
N CYS A 88 -11.14 14.38 17.97
CA CYS A 88 -11.76 15.21 16.93
C CYS A 88 -10.74 16.07 16.18
N VAL A 89 -9.77 16.67 16.89
CA VAL A 89 -8.73 17.49 16.24
C VAL A 89 -7.82 16.65 15.36
N MET A 90 -7.39 15.46 15.82
CA MET A 90 -6.58 14.56 15.01
C MET A 90 -7.33 14.03 13.79
N ALA A 91 -8.63 13.73 13.94
CA ALA A 91 -9.49 13.36 12.81
C ALA A 91 -9.63 14.51 11.80
N ALA A 92 -9.77 15.75 12.26
CA ALA A 92 -9.84 16.93 11.40
C ALA A 92 -8.52 17.17 10.65
N ILE A 93 -7.38 17.01 11.31
CA ILE A 93 -6.05 17.11 10.68
C ILE A 93 -5.86 15.99 9.66
N GLY A 94 -6.25 14.76 9.99
CA GLY A 94 -6.21 13.62 9.07
C GLY A 94 -7.10 13.84 7.84
N ALA A 95 -8.31 14.38 8.03
CA ALA A 95 -9.22 14.71 6.94
C ALA A 95 -8.68 15.84 6.06
N LEU A 96 -8.08 16.88 6.65
CA LEU A 96 -7.42 17.95 5.90
C LEU A 96 -6.20 17.44 5.12
N GLY A 97 -5.36 16.60 5.75
CA GLY A 97 -4.23 15.96 5.09
C GLY A 97 -4.67 15.05 3.94
N GLY A 98 -5.71 14.26 4.15
CA GLY A 98 -6.35 13.44 3.11
C GLY A 98 -6.89 14.30 1.97
N MET A 99 -7.62 15.37 2.27
CA MET A 99 -8.15 16.31 1.27
C MET A 99 -7.03 16.92 0.41
N LEU A 100 -5.92 17.32 1.04
CA LEU A 100 -4.78 17.90 0.36
C LEU A 100 -4.06 16.87 -0.51
N PHE A 101 -3.87 15.65 0.00
CA PHE A 101 -3.26 14.54 -0.74
C PHE A 101 -4.08 14.15 -1.98
N PHE A 102 -5.40 13.96 -1.82
CA PHE A 102 -6.30 13.71 -2.94
C PHE A 102 -6.35 14.89 -3.92
N GLY A 103 -6.27 16.13 -3.44
CA GLY A 103 -6.17 17.32 -4.29
C GLY A 103 -4.93 17.32 -5.17
N ILE A 104 -3.76 16.98 -4.62
CA ILE A 104 -2.51 16.85 -5.39
C ILE A 104 -2.61 15.75 -6.44
N ILE A 105 -3.20 14.61 -6.10
CA ILE A 105 -3.42 13.50 -7.05
C ILE A 105 -4.34 13.94 -8.19
N CYS A 106 -5.46 14.60 -7.90
CA CYS A 106 -6.37 15.11 -8.93
C CYS A 106 -5.68 16.13 -9.86
N TYR A 107 -4.85 17.00 -9.31
CA TYR A 107 -4.09 17.96 -10.10
C TYR A 107 -3.12 17.24 -11.05
N GLY A 108 -2.28 16.33 -10.55
CA GLY A 108 -1.33 15.58 -11.38
C GLY A 108 -2.00 14.61 -12.38
N ALA A 109 -3.18 14.08 -12.05
CA ALA A 109 -3.96 13.25 -12.96
C ALA A 109 -4.55 14.04 -14.14
N SER A 110 -4.76 15.35 -13.98
CA SER A 110 -5.36 16.20 -15.02
C SER A 110 -4.44 16.33 -16.24
N ASP A 111 -3.13 16.43 -16.03
CA ASP A 111 -2.14 16.45 -17.11
C ASP A 111 -2.11 15.12 -17.88
N GLY A 112 -2.15 13.99 -17.15
CA GLY A 112 -2.19 12.65 -17.76
C GLY A 112 -3.47 12.38 -18.57
N ALA A 113 -4.62 12.89 -18.11
CA ALA A 113 -5.90 12.75 -18.80
C ALA A 113 -5.96 13.59 -20.10
N LEU A 114 -5.38 14.80 -20.09
CA LEU A 114 -5.29 15.64 -21.29
C LEU A 114 -4.42 14.99 -22.37
N HIS A 115 -3.27 14.41 -21.99
CA HIS A 115 -2.39 13.74 -22.95
C HIS A 115 -2.99 12.46 -23.56
N ALA A 116 -3.83 11.72 -22.84
CA ALA A 116 -4.48 10.50 -23.34
C ALA A 116 -5.65 10.77 -24.32
N PHE A 117 -6.23 11.97 -24.32
CA PHE A 117 -7.31 12.35 -25.24
C PHE A 117 -6.80 12.95 -26.57
N ILE A 118 -5.53 13.36 -26.62
CA ILE A 118 -4.91 14.05 -27.77
C ILE A 118 -3.97 13.09 -28.56
N ALA A 119 -3.74 11.87 -28.06
CA ALA A 119 -3.02 10.78 -28.74
C ALA A 119 -4.00 9.77 -29.37
#